data_AF-A0A938EJ64-F1
#
_entry.id   AF-A0A938EJ64-F1
#
_cell.length_a   1.000
_cell.length_b   1.000
_cell.length_c   1.000
_cell.angle_alpha   90.00
_cell.angle_beta   90.00
_cell.angle_gamma   90.00
#
_symmetry.space_group_name_H-M   'P 1'
#
loop_
_entity.id
_entity.type
_entity.pdbx_description
1 polymer ?
#
loop_
_entity_poly.entity_id
_entity_poly.type
_entity_poly.pdbx_seq_one_letter_code
_entity_poly.pdbx_strand_id
1 'polypeptide(L)'
;MTTGDAYSEIADGQLDALENGPDPDLYNAILDACELVFRLPAKAQALSTTIVTSAGETILRLPVAGHPPYKVFWSTAGPRIEAVFPHP
;
A
#
# COMPACT_ATOMS: atom_id res chain seq x y z
N MET A 1 19.04 3.60 -2.47
CA MET A 1 17.99 3.39 -1.46
C MET A 1 17.63 1.92 -1.56
N THR A 2 18.05 1.12 -0.59
CA THR A 2 17.80 -0.34 -0.59
C THR A 2 16.31 -0.57 -0.37
N THR A 3 15.70 -1.40 -1.20
CA THR A 3 14.25 -1.66 -1.23
C THR A 3 13.70 -2.18 0.11
N GLY A 4 14.56 -2.69 0.99
CA GLY A 4 14.19 -3.25 2.31
C GLY A 4 13.61 -2.26 3.32
N ASP A 5 13.76 -0.95 3.14
CA ASP A 5 13.11 0.06 4.00
C ASP A 5 11.79 0.59 3.42
N ALA A 6 11.51 0.30 2.14
CA ALA A 6 10.35 0.83 1.42
C ALA A 6 9.06 0.03 1.68
N TYR A 7 9.21 -1.24 2.05
CA TYR A 7 8.13 -2.14 2.41
C TYR A 7 8.38 -2.67 3.83
N SER A 8 7.31 -2.82 4.61
CA SER A 8 7.36 -3.63 5.83
C SER A 8 7.47 -5.11 5.49
N GLU A 9 7.94 -5.93 6.44
CA GLU A 9 7.95 -7.39 6.28
C GLU A 9 6.53 -7.95 6.02
N ILE A 10 5.51 -7.29 6.56
CA ILE A 10 4.10 -7.65 6.33
C ILE A 10 3.72 -7.35 4.87
N ALA A 11 4.05 -6.16 4.38
CA ALA A 11 3.76 -5.77 3.01
C ALA A 11 4.51 -6.66 2.01
N ASP A 12 5.77 -6.98 2.30
CA ASP A 12 6.61 -7.86 1.47
C ASP A 12 5.99 -9.25 1.34
N GLY A 13 5.66 -9.91 2.46
CA GLY A 13 5.02 -11.22 2.44
C GLY A 13 3.62 -11.22 1.81
N GLN A 14 2.89 -10.11 1.90
CA GLN A 14 1.60 -9.97 1.21
C GLN A 14 1.77 -9.82 -0.30
N LEU A 15 2.78 -9.07 -0.75
CA LEU A 15 3.10 -8.92 -2.17
C LEU A 15 3.59 -10.25 -2.76
N ASP A 16 4.43 -11.00 -2.05
CA ASP A 16 4.84 -12.35 -2.46
C ASP A 16 3.64 -13.27 -2.65
N ALA A 17 2.67 -13.24 -1.72
CA ALA A 17 1.47 -14.05 -1.82
C ALA A 17 0.57 -13.64 -3.01
N LEU A 18 0.51 -12.34 -3.32
CA LEU A 18 -0.24 -11.82 -4.47
C LEU A 18 0.45 -12.15 -5.80
N GLU A 19 1.78 -12.07 -5.85
CA GLU A 19 2.58 -12.43 -7.03
C GLU A 19 2.40 -13.91 -7.39
N ASN A 20 2.34 -14.78 -6.38
CA ASN A 20 2.08 -16.21 -6.56
C ASN A 20 0.58 -16.55 -6.66
N GLY A 21 -0.29 -15.54 -6.63
CA GLY A 21 -1.74 -15.68 -6.68
C GLY A 21 -2.29 -15.94 -8.09
N PRO A 22 -3.59 -16.25 -8.20
CA PRO A 22 -4.24 -16.55 -9.48
C PRO A 22 -4.59 -15.29 -10.31
N ASP A 23 -4.49 -14.09 -9.74
CA ASP A 23 -4.93 -12.83 -10.35
C ASP A 23 -3.73 -11.88 -10.55
N PRO A 24 -3.04 -11.96 -11.70
CA PRO A 24 -1.90 -11.09 -11.99
C PRO A 24 -2.30 -9.62 -12.21
N ASP A 25 -3.55 -9.36 -12.64
CA ASP A 25 -4.04 -8.00 -12.84
C ASP A 25 -4.17 -7.27 -11.50
N LEU A 26 -4.67 -7.99 -10.48
CA LEU A 26 -4.68 -7.50 -9.10
C LEU A 26 -3.28 -7.16 -8.59
N TYR A 27 -2.31 -8.05 -8.81
CA TYR A 27 -0.93 -7.82 -8.38
C TYR A 27 -0.34 -6.56 -9.04
N ASN A 28 -0.50 -6.43 -10.37
CA ASN A 28 -0.06 -5.25 -11.10
C ASN A 28 -0.73 -3.96 -10.60
N ALA A 29 -2.05 -3.98 -10.36
CA ALA A 29 -2.76 -2.82 -9.85
C ALA A 29 -2.28 -2.39 -8.44
N ILE A 30 -1.88 -3.35 -7.61
CA ILE A 30 -1.28 -3.08 -6.31
C ILE A 30 0.12 -2.46 -6.47
N LEU A 31 0.94 -2.97 -7.39
CA LEU A 31 2.24 -2.38 -7.71
C LEU A 31 2.11 -0.95 -8.23
N ASP A 32 1.13 -0.67 -9.09
CA ASP A 32 0.83 0.69 -9.57
C ASP A 32 0.47 1.64 -8.42
N ALA A 33 -0.31 1.15 -7.45
CA ALA A 33 -0.65 1.92 -6.25
C ALA A 33 0.58 2.18 -5.35
N CYS A 34 1.43 1.19 -5.15
CA CYS A 34 2.71 1.35 -4.44
C CYS A 34 3.64 2.33 -5.17
N GLU A 35 3.75 2.21 -6.49
CA GLU A 35 4.56 3.10 -7.33
C GLU A 35 4.07 4.55 -7.24
N LEU A 36 2.75 4.76 -7.22
CA LEU A 36 2.16 6.08 -7.01
C LEU A 36 2.59 6.70 -5.68
N VAL A 37 2.62 5.92 -4.59
CA VAL A 37 3.09 6.36 -3.28
C VAL A 37 4.54 6.82 -3.32
N PHE A 38 5.43 6.04 -3.96
CA PHE A 38 6.84 6.38 -4.01
C PHE A 38 7.15 7.54 -4.97
N ARG A 39 6.54 7.55 -6.15
CA ARG A 39 6.84 8.56 -7.19
C ARG A 39 6.14 9.90 -6.93
N LEU A 40 4.90 9.87 -6.44
CA LEU A 40 4.06 11.05 -6.28
C LEU A 40 3.36 11.05 -4.90
N PRO A 41 4.12 11.06 -3.78
CA PRO A 41 3.56 10.90 -2.43
C PRO A 41 2.49 11.94 -2.11
N ALA A 42 2.64 13.20 -2.54
CA ALA A 42 1.61 14.23 -2.34
C ALA A 42 0.29 13.90 -3.05
N LYS A 43 0.34 13.31 -4.25
CA LYS A 43 -0.84 12.87 -4.99
C LYS A 43 -1.46 11.64 -4.33
N ALA A 44 -0.64 10.67 -3.94
CA ALA A 44 -1.09 9.50 -3.20
C ALA A 44 -1.79 9.92 -1.89
N GLN A 45 -1.24 10.90 -1.17
CA GLN A 45 -1.82 11.41 0.08
C GLN A 45 -3.17 12.08 -0.17
N ALA A 46 -3.29 12.91 -1.22
CA ALA A 46 -4.55 13.54 -1.58
C ALA A 46 -5.66 12.54 -1.96
N LEU A 47 -5.29 11.34 -2.43
CA LEU A 47 -6.21 10.25 -2.76
C LEU A 47 -6.44 9.27 -1.60
N SER A 48 -5.70 9.41 -0.50
CA SER A 48 -5.76 8.51 0.64
C SER A 48 -6.76 9.00 1.69
N THR A 49 -7.31 8.04 2.44
CA THR A 49 -7.99 8.32 3.72
C THR A 49 -6.99 8.21 4.86
N THR A 50 -6.98 9.17 5.78
CA THR A 50 -6.19 9.09 7.01
C THR A 50 -6.88 8.20 8.04
N ILE A 51 -6.11 7.29 8.65
CA ILE A 51 -6.53 6.42 9.75
C ILE A 51 -5.59 6.65 10.92
N VAL A 52 -6.16 6.74 12.12
CA VAL A 52 -5.39 6.78 13.37
C VAL A 52 -5.55 5.44 14.06
N THR A 53 -4.43 4.75 14.31
CA THR A 53 -4.43 3.47 15.02
C THR A 53 -4.72 3.68 16.50
N SER A 54 -5.09 2.61 17.21
CA SER A 54 -5.29 2.64 18.67
C SER A 54 -4.01 3.00 19.45
N ALA A 55 -2.83 2.83 18.84
CA ALA A 55 -1.55 3.26 19.39
C ALA A 55 -1.24 4.76 19.12
N GLY A 56 -2.12 5.46 18.40
CA GLY A 56 -1.95 6.88 18.04
C GLY A 56 -1.13 7.12 16.77
N GLU A 57 -0.81 6.08 16.01
CA GLU A 57 -0.06 6.22 14.75
C GLU A 57 -0.99 6.65 13.62
N THR A 58 -0.50 7.52 12.75
CA THR A 58 -1.24 7.97 11.57
C THR A 58 -0.79 7.18 10.35
N ILE A 59 -1.75 6.48 9.72
CA ILE A 59 -1.54 5.67 8.52
C ILE A 59 -2.44 6.19 7.41
N LEU A 60 -1.95 6.19 6.18
CA LEU A 60 -2.70 6.56 5.00
C LEU A 60 -3.19 5.29 4.29
N ARG A 61 -4.47 5.28 3.94
CA ARG A 61 -5.12 4.19 3.20
C ARG A 61 -5.47 4.65 1.79
N LEU A 62 -4.76 4.12 0.80
CA LEU A 62 -4.95 4.39 -0.61
C LEU A 62 -5.82 3.28 -1.26
N PRO A 63 -6.93 3.62 -1.95
CA PRO A 63 -7.65 2.66 -2.78
C PRO A 63 -6.84 2.17 -3.98
N VAL A 64 -6.90 0.86 -4.22
CA VAL A 64 -6.38 0.25 -5.45
C VAL A 64 -7.43 0.43 -6.56
N ALA A 65 -7.03 1.10 -7.64
CA ALA A 65 -7.92 1.34 -8.78
C ALA A 65 -8.32 0.02 -9.44
N GLY A 66 -9.58 -0.11 -9.85
CA GLY A 66 -10.08 -1.35 -10.48
C GLY A 66 -10.33 -2.51 -9.52
N HIS A 67 -9.81 -2.46 -8.28
CA HIS A 67 -9.96 -3.51 -7.27
C HIS A 67 -10.53 -2.93 -5.97
N PRO A 68 -11.84 -2.62 -5.91
CA PRO A 68 -12.48 -1.94 -4.77
C PRO A 68 -12.24 -2.55 -3.40
N PRO A 69 -12.11 -3.90 -3.23
CA PRO A 69 -11.75 -4.46 -1.95
C PRO A 69 -10.34 -4.02 -1.53
N TYR A 70 -9.37 -3.97 -2.43
CA TYR A 70 -7.96 -3.84 -2.05
C TYR A 70 -7.56 -2.40 -1.70
N LYS A 71 -6.69 -2.29 -0.68
CA LYS A 71 -6.17 -1.03 -0.15
C LYS A 71 -4.69 -1.18 0.16
N VAL A 72 -3.91 -0.15 -0.18
CA VAL A 72 -2.50 0.00 0.22
C VAL A 72 -2.43 0.92 1.44
N PHE A 73 -1.80 0.45 2.51
CA PHE A 73 -1.57 1.21 3.74
C PHE A 73 -0.13 1.67 3.76
N TRP A 74 0.10 2.95 4.04
CA TRP A 74 1.43 3.54 3.98
C TRP A 74 1.62 4.66 4.99
N SER A 75 2.87 4.90 5.39
CA SER A 75 3.23 5.82 6.47
C SER A 75 3.17 7.30 6.07
N THR A 76 2.86 8.17 7.03
CA THR A 76 2.99 9.63 6.88
C THR A 76 4.41 10.14 7.13
N ALA A 77 5.27 9.35 7.79
CA ALA A 77 6.64 9.75 8.12
C ALA A 77 7.62 9.62 6.93
N GLY A 78 7.16 9.03 5.84
CA GLY A 78 7.89 8.80 4.60
C GLY A 78 7.11 7.79 3.75
N PRO A 79 7.32 7.72 2.42
CA PRO A 79 6.62 6.78 1.56
C PRO A 79 7.14 5.37 1.85
N ARG A 80 6.55 4.71 2.84
CA ARG A 80 6.80 3.32 3.21
C ARG A 80 5.48 2.59 3.22
N ILE A 81 5.42 1.46 2.54
CA ILE A 81 4.24 0.62 2.49
C ILE A 81 4.24 -0.28 3.73
N GLU A 82 3.16 -0.17 4.51
CA GLU A 82 2.99 -0.87 5.77
C GLU A 82 2.24 -2.18 5.60
N ALA A 83 1.25 -2.22 4.69
CA ALA A 83 0.49 -3.42 4.38
C ALA A 83 -0.37 -3.23 3.11
N VAL A 84 -0.85 -4.35 2.58
CA VAL A 84 -1.86 -4.43 1.54
C VAL A 84 -2.97 -5.39 2.00
N PHE A 85 -4.21 -4.89 2.10
CA PHE A 85 -5.33 -5.72 2.54
C PHE A 85 -6.53 -5.63 1.59
N PRO A 86 -7.30 -6.72 1.43
CA PRO A 86 -8.70 -6.57 1.10
C PRO A 86 -9.40 -5.90 2.29
N HIS A 87 -9.94 -4.72 2.06
CA HIS A 87 -10.86 -4.04 2.95
C HIS A 87 -12.27 -4.60 2.67
N PRO A 88 -12.88 -5.30 3.64
CA PRO A 88 -14.28 -5.72 3.53
C PRO A 88 -15.23 -4.53 3.45
#